data_AF-Q4E1P7-F1
#
_entry.id   AF-Q4E1P7-F1
#
_cell.length_a   1.000
_cell.length_b   1.000
_cell.length_c   1.000
_cell.angle_alpha   90.00
_cell.angle_beta   90.00
_cell.angle_gamma   90.00
#
_symmetry.space_group_name_H-M   'P 1'
#
loop_
_entity.id
_entity.type
_entity.pdbx_description
1 polymer ?
#
loop_
_entity_poly.entity_id
_entity_poly.type
_entity_poly.pdbx_seq_one_letter_code
_entity_poly.pdbx_strand_id
1 'polypeptide(L)'
;MDSAVEDLIRAMDINKAKHDSASLWRKIRNMREESQTVDEFLFKRVLLCSARCVLAKLEESGGAEEQWIGYLDFFMEAVRSFGTRYADPLLGTCEEVFHLVLGYPEKPRDLFHEYLFCLSAQRHQCMGMNPNLAGTAPKCPMLENKSTEVALVPEVPLNEVRQYVNDLPQRLTFPLQNGVVRMRLGNPLPIPDVGYVRGGYRCDTCCISNIQVAYQAMLYDDMDKAGVRSAVHFRNLANRVGFDMCVACAVYFYRDAVLRLSQFLGDHSRTFRVGPDADVQLHSFSSEGNVVKFTVSILPWGARPIVWIADKEEYNPPAAWRLAVKIESCNQYDPSRRNGGSDDDQCAICLQLLANGTPVLETPCKHCFHVDCVQEMRSMMDDECPFCRRENVFTSCVNLTSQLNMYKVQVDLPNEAKEIVLAVGSLLTSDGEYNNPTNIAACRSILVRHSCIMDFEAERKKNSPVS
;
A
#
# COMPACT_ATOMS: atom_id res chain seq x y z
N MET A 1 -4.14 -13.31 38.62
CA MET A 1 -3.76 -14.73 38.63
C MET A 1 -2.84 -15.02 37.45
N ASP A 2 -3.06 -14.37 36.30
CA ASP A 2 -2.20 -14.52 35.11
C ASP A 2 -0.77 -14.02 35.29
N SER A 3 -0.53 -12.94 36.05
CA SER A 3 0.83 -12.42 36.27
C SER A 3 1.80 -13.46 36.88
N ALA A 4 1.35 -14.24 37.86
CA ALA A 4 2.19 -15.25 38.50
C ALA A 4 2.53 -16.41 37.56
N VAL A 5 1.63 -16.75 36.63
CA VAL A 5 1.88 -17.80 35.64
C VAL A 5 2.76 -17.26 34.51
N GLU A 6 2.56 -16.02 34.12
CA GLU A 6 3.45 -15.33 33.20
C GLU A 6 4.88 -15.26 33.73
N ASP A 7 5.07 -14.85 34.99
CA ASP A 7 6.37 -14.83 35.67
C ASP A 7 7.02 -16.23 35.65
N LEU A 8 6.21 -17.27 35.90
CA LEU A 8 6.66 -18.65 35.83
C LEU A 8 7.09 -19.04 34.41
N ILE A 9 6.31 -18.68 33.38
CA ILE A 9 6.66 -18.92 31.97
C ILE A 9 7.98 -18.21 31.65
N ARG A 10 8.10 -16.91 31.95
CA ARG A 10 9.31 -16.11 31.69
C ARG A 10 10.55 -16.67 32.41
N ALA A 11 10.38 -17.19 33.62
CA ALA A 11 11.46 -17.81 34.40
C ALA A 11 11.90 -19.20 33.89
N MET A 12 11.15 -19.84 32.99
CA MET A 12 11.55 -21.12 32.42
C MET A 12 12.75 -20.97 31.47
N ASP A 13 13.77 -21.79 31.70
CA ASP A 13 14.90 -21.91 30.77
C ASP A 13 14.42 -22.31 29.37
N ILE A 14 14.78 -21.50 28.37
CA ILE A 14 14.26 -21.66 27.01
C ILE A 14 14.80 -22.93 26.33
N ASN A 15 16.05 -23.33 26.60
CA ASN A 15 16.62 -24.54 26.00
C ASN A 15 15.93 -25.79 26.54
N LYS A 16 15.69 -25.81 27.86
CA LYS A 16 14.90 -26.84 28.52
C LYS A 16 13.46 -26.83 28.03
N ALA A 17 12.83 -25.67 27.87
CA ALA A 17 11.47 -25.58 27.36
C ALA A 17 11.34 -26.16 25.93
N LYS A 18 12.27 -25.82 25.02
CA LYS A 18 12.32 -26.35 23.64
C LYS A 18 12.48 -27.88 23.62
N HIS A 19 13.41 -28.40 24.43
CA HIS A 19 13.63 -29.83 24.57
C HIS A 19 12.40 -30.55 25.15
N ASP A 20 11.86 -30.03 26.25
CA ASP A 20 10.70 -30.59 26.93
C ASP A 20 9.47 -30.57 26.04
N SER A 21 9.14 -29.45 25.38
CA SER A 21 7.96 -29.35 24.51
C SER A 21 8.00 -30.39 23.39
N ALA A 22 9.15 -30.59 22.73
CA ALA A 22 9.28 -31.58 21.65
C ALA A 22 9.09 -33.02 22.15
N SER A 23 9.59 -33.32 23.37
CA SER A 23 9.42 -34.63 24.00
C SER A 23 7.98 -34.88 24.47
N LEU A 24 7.37 -33.87 25.10
CA LEU A 24 6.02 -33.95 25.66
C LEU A 24 4.95 -34.06 24.57
N TRP A 25 5.05 -33.28 23.48
CA TRP A 25 4.12 -33.40 22.35
C TRP A 25 4.17 -34.79 21.71
N ARG A 26 5.38 -35.35 21.53
CA ARG A 26 5.54 -36.73 21.04
C ARG A 26 4.87 -37.74 21.97
N LYS A 27 5.07 -37.60 23.28
CA LYS A 27 4.43 -38.47 24.28
C LYS A 27 2.89 -38.37 24.20
N ILE A 28 2.35 -37.15 24.11
CA ILE A 28 0.91 -36.93 24.02
C ILE A 28 0.31 -37.52 22.74
N ARG A 29 0.99 -37.40 21.59
CA ARG A 29 0.55 -38.05 20.34
C ARG A 29 0.45 -39.57 20.50
N ASN A 30 1.50 -40.20 21.04
CA ASN A 30 1.49 -41.65 21.27
C ASN A 30 0.35 -42.06 22.22
N MET A 31 0.13 -41.31 23.31
CA MET A 31 -0.98 -41.58 24.23
C MET A 31 -2.35 -41.45 23.54
N ARG A 32 -2.53 -40.44 22.69
CA ARG A 32 -3.77 -40.25 21.92
C ARG A 32 -4.01 -41.37 20.90
N GLU A 33 -2.97 -41.82 20.22
CA GLU A 33 -3.02 -42.97 19.31
C GLU A 33 -3.41 -44.27 20.04
N GLU A 34 -2.92 -44.44 21.28
CA GLU A 34 -3.24 -45.58 22.16
C GLU A 34 -4.54 -45.39 22.96
N SER A 35 -5.31 -44.33 22.71
CA SER A 35 -6.53 -43.97 23.47
C SER A 35 -6.31 -43.85 24.99
N GLN A 36 -5.10 -43.49 25.40
CA GLN A 36 -4.74 -43.22 26.79
C GLN A 36 -5.04 -41.76 27.18
N THR A 37 -5.44 -41.56 28.43
CA THR A 37 -5.74 -40.24 28.99
C THR A 37 -4.46 -39.48 29.37
N VAL A 38 -4.35 -38.22 28.98
CA VAL A 38 -3.27 -37.32 29.40
C VAL A 38 -3.52 -36.87 30.85
N ASP A 39 -2.59 -37.13 31.76
CA ASP A 39 -2.69 -36.68 33.15
C ASP A 39 -2.51 -35.16 33.30
N GLU A 40 -2.97 -34.61 34.42
CA GLU A 40 -2.95 -33.16 34.69
C GLU A 40 -1.54 -32.56 34.64
N PHE A 41 -0.54 -33.28 35.16
CA PHE A 41 0.82 -32.81 35.20
C PHE A 41 1.38 -32.68 33.78
N LEU A 42 1.23 -33.72 32.97
CA LEU A 42 1.64 -33.74 31.56
C LEU A 42 0.91 -32.66 30.76
N PHE A 43 -0.41 -32.54 30.95
CA PHE A 43 -1.27 -31.57 30.29
C PHE A 43 -0.81 -30.13 30.57
N LYS A 44 -0.63 -29.76 31.84
CA LYS A 44 -0.17 -28.41 32.22
C LYS A 44 1.28 -28.17 31.79
N ARG A 45 2.15 -29.16 31.95
CA ARG A 45 3.58 -29.03 31.63
C ARG A 45 3.80 -28.76 30.14
N VAL A 46 3.11 -29.47 29.24
CA VAL A 46 3.28 -29.25 27.80
C VAL A 46 2.81 -27.86 27.37
N LEU A 47 1.71 -27.36 27.93
CA LEU A 47 1.16 -26.04 27.62
C LEU A 47 2.10 -24.92 28.09
N LEU A 48 2.62 -25.01 29.32
CA LEU A 48 3.57 -24.03 29.85
C LEU A 48 4.90 -24.02 29.07
N CYS A 49 5.45 -25.20 28.74
CA CYS A 49 6.65 -25.30 27.90
C CYS A 49 6.40 -24.71 26.49
N SER A 50 5.23 -24.97 25.91
CA SER A 50 4.85 -24.45 24.58
C SER A 50 4.69 -22.93 24.61
N ALA A 51 4.01 -22.39 25.62
CA ALA A 51 3.84 -20.96 25.83
C ALA A 51 5.19 -20.25 25.97
N ARG A 52 6.16 -20.83 26.70
CA ARG A 52 7.52 -20.29 26.79
C ARG A 52 8.23 -20.25 25.44
N CYS A 53 8.10 -21.30 24.63
CA CYS A 53 8.71 -21.32 23.29
C CYS A 53 8.08 -20.29 22.36
N VAL A 54 6.75 -20.12 22.43
CA VAL A 54 6.02 -19.08 21.68
C VAL A 54 6.48 -17.69 22.11
N LEU A 55 6.57 -17.43 23.42
CA LEU A 55 7.09 -16.16 23.93
C LEU A 55 8.50 -15.87 23.42
N ALA A 56 9.41 -16.84 23.50
CA ALA A 56 10.78 -16.66 22.99
C ALA A 56 10.80 -16.32 21.49
N LYS A 57 9.94 -16.98 20.71
CA LYS A 57 9.81 -16.71 19.28
C LYS A 57 9.30 -15.29 19.01
N LEU A 58 8.33 -14.82 19.80
CA LEU A 58 7.82 -13.45 19.71
C LEU A 58 8.92 -12.44 20.09
N GLU A 59 9.63 -12.66 21.19
CA GLU A 59 10.78 -11.86 21.65
C GLU A 59 11.86 -11.74 20.56
N GLU A 60 12.24 -12.87 19.93
CA GLU A 60 13.22 -12.92 18.85
C GLU A 60 12.76 -12.15 17.59
N SER A 61 11.46 -12.12 17.32
CA SER A 61 10.87 -11.41 16.17
C SER A 61 10.63 -9.91 16.39
N GLY A 62 10.92 -9.40 17.60
CA GLY A 62 10.55 -8.03 18.00
C GLY A 62 9.04 -7.83 18.16
N GLY A 63 8.30 -8.92 18.43
CA GLY A 63 6.86 -8.89 18.66
C GLY A 63 6.50 -7.99 19.84
N ALA A 64 5.34 -7.32 19.75
CA ALA A 64 4.86 -6.44 20.80
C ALA A 64 4.34 -7.25 22.01
N GLU A 65 4.52 -6.70 23.22
CA GLU A 65 3.96 -7.25 24.46
C GLU A 65 2.44 -7.50 24.33
N GLU A 66 1.73 -6.68 23.55
CA GLU A 66 0.31 -6.84 23.23
C GLU A 66 -0.01 -8.18 22.54
N GLN A 67 0.87 -8.67 21.65
CA GLN A 67 0.66 -9.96 20.98
C GLN A 67 0.78 -11.10 21.98
N TRP A 68 1.77 -11.01 22.88
CA TRP A 68 2.00 -12.02 23.91
C TRP A 68 0.78 -12.20 24.81
N ILE A 69 0.09 -11.11 25.18
CA ILE A 69 -1.13 -11.18 26.01
C ILE A 69 -2.17 -12.13 25.39
N GLY A 70 -2.43 -12.01 24.08
CA GLY A 70 -3.38 -12.89 23.40
C GLY A 70 -2.96 -14.36 23.43
N TYR A 71 -1.67 -14.64 23.22
CA TYR A 71 -1.13 -16.00 23.31
C TYR A 71 -1.17 -16.55 24.74
N LEU A 72 -0.80 -15.73 25.73
CA LEU A 72 -0.85 -16.09 27.14
C LEU A 72 -2.28 -16.48 27.53
N ASP A 73 -3.26 -15.62 27.26
CA ASP A 73 -4.67 -15.89 27.56
C ASP A 73 -5.15 -17.19 26.91
N PHE A 74 -4.76 -17.43 25.65
CA PHE A 74 -5.11 -18.66 24.93
C PHE A 74 -4.53 -19.93 25.58
N PHE A 75 -3.23 -19.92 25.93
CA PHE A 75 -2.61 -21.05 26.62
C PHE A 75 -3.16 -21.23 28.04
N MET A 76 -3.49 -20.15 28.73
CA MET A 76 -4.06 -20.19 30.08
C MET A 76 -5.49 -20.70 30.10
N GLU A 77 -6.29 -20.36 29.10
CA GLU A 77 -7.62 -20.94 28.91
C GLU A 77 -7.53 -22.44 28.67
N ALA A 78 -6.57 -22.88 27.83
CA ALA A 78 -6.30 -24.30 27.65
C ALA A 78 -5.90 -24.99 28.98
N VAL A 79 -5.03 -24.38 29.79
CA VAL A 79 -4.65 -24.91 31.12
C VAL A 79 -5.85 -25.04 32.05
N ARG A 80 -6.74 -24.05 32.10
CA ARG A 80 -7.96 -24.04 32.94
C ARG A 80 -8.99 -25.05 32.49
N SER A 81 -8.99 -25.41 31.20
CA SER A 81 -9.94 -26.36 30.63
C SER A 81 -9.72 -27.82 31.08
N PHE A 82 -8.60 -28.13 31.75
CA PHE A 82 -8.33 -29.49 32.23
C PHE A 82 -9.50 -30.05 33.07
N GLY A 83 -9.85 -31.31 32.85
CA GLY A 83 -11.00 -31.97 33.50
C GLY A 83 -12.36 -31.60 32.91
N THR A 84 -12.42 -30.71 31.92
CA THR A 84 -13.64 -30.41 31.16
C THR A 84 -13.65 -31.15 29.82
N ARG A 85 -14.82 -31.20 29.18
CA ARG A 85 -14.97 -31.72 27.80
C ARG A 85 -14.19 -30.93 26.73
N TYR A 86 -13.66 -29.76 27.07
CA TYR A 86 -12.93 -28.89 26.15
C TYR A 86 -11.41 -29.10 26.19
N ALA A 87 -10.90 -29.85 27.18
CA ALA A 87 -9.46 -30.04 27.41
C ALA A 87 -8.73 -30.58 26.18
N ASP A 88 -9.19 -31.71 25.63
CA ASP A 88 -8.53 -32.36 24.50
C ASP A 88 -8.60 -31.55 23.19
N PRO A 89 -9.77 -30.98 22.79
CA PRO A 89 -9.85 -30.09 21.64
C PRO A 89 -8.94 -28.86 21.75
N LEU A 90 -8.89 -28.21 22.93
CA LEU A 90 -8.02 -27.06 23.16
C LEU A 90 -6.54 -27.47 23.11
N LEU A 91 -6.18 -28.60 23.72
CA LEU A 91 -4.81 -29.12 23.65
C LEU A 91 -4.36 -29.39 22.22
N GLY A 92 -5.23 -29.96 21.37
CA GLY A 92 -4.95 -30.14 19.93
C GLY A 92 -4.78 -28.80 19.19
N THR A 93 -5.60 -27.80 19.53
CA THR A 93 -5.48 -26.46 18.94
C THR A 93 -4.20 -25.76 19.39
N CYS A 94 -3.80 -25.91 20.66
CA CYS A 94 -2.54 -25.39 21.17
C CYS A 94 -1.32 -26.02 20.50
N GLU A 95 -1.37 -27.31 20.18
CA GLU A 95 -0.33 -27.99 19.40
C GLU A 95 -0.16 -27.38 18.01
N GLU A 96 -1.28 -27.16 17.31
CA GLU A 96 -1.30 -26.53 15.99
C GLU A 96 -0.71 -25.11 16.05
N VAL A 97 -1.20 -24.28 16.98
CA VAL A 97 -0.72 -22.90 17.19
C VAL A 97 0.78 -22.89 17.51
N PHE A 98 1.24 -23.75 18.42
CA PHE A 98 2.65 -23.90 18.77
C PHE A 98 3.52 -24.16 17.54
N HIS A 99 3.13 -25.12 16.69
CA HIS A 99 3.89 -25.45 15.49
C HIS A 99 3.85 -24.35 14.43
N LEU A 100 2.71 -23.66 14.26
CA LEU A 100 2.58 -22.55 13.33
C LEU A 100 3.49 -21.37 13.71
N VAL A 101 3.50 -20.99 14.99
CA VAL A 101 4.36 -19.90 15.48
C VAL A 101 5.84 -20.26 15.35
N LEU A 102 6.24 -21.47 15.77
CA LEU A 102 7.65 -21.86 15.70
C LEU A 102 8.15 -22.03 14.26
N GLY A 103 7.29 -22.52 13.36
CA GLY A 103 7.59 -22.66 11.94
C GLY A 103 7.58 -21.35 11.15
N TYR A 104 7.21 -20.24 11.79
CA TYR A 104 7.16 -18.94 11.13
C TYR A 104 8.57 -18.43 10.78
N PRO A 105 8.81 -17.89 9.57
CA PRO A 105 10.14 -17.45 9.13
C PRO A 105 10.70 -16.32 10.01
N GLU A 106 12.00 -16.41 10.33
CA GLU A 106 12.74 -15.36 11.06
C GLU A 106 13.60 -14.51 10.13
N LYS A 107 14.12 -15.12 9.06
CA LYS A 107 15.01 -14.46 8.11
C LYS A 107 14.22 -13.98 6.89
N PRO A 108 14.63 -12.84 6.29
CA PRO A 108 14.11 -12.43 5.00
C PRO A 108 14.25 -13.55 3.97
N ARG A 109 13.19 -13.75 3.19
CA ARG A 109 13.16 -14.70 2.08
C ARG A 109 13.59 -14.04 0.78
N ASP A 110 14.12 -14.85 -0.12
CA ASP A 110 14.35 -14.43 -1.49
C ASP A 110 12.99 -14.14 -2.19
N LEU A 111 12.85 -12.92 -2.72
CA LEU A 111 11.59 -12.46 -3.30
C LEU A 111 11.21 -13.23 -4.57
N PHE A 112 12.18 -13.75 -5.32
CA PHE A 112 11.90 -14.55 -6.52
C PHE A 112 11.34 -15.93 -6.14
N HIS A 113 11.89 -16.57 -5.11
CA HIS A 113 11.31 -17.81 -4.56
C HIS A 113 9.91 -17.58 -3.99
N GLU A 114 9.71 -16.47 -3.28
CA GLU A 114 8.39 -16.11 -2.75
C GLU A 114 7.37 -15.82 -3.87
N TYR A 115 7.80 -15.15 -4.94
CA TYR A 115 6.98 -14.96 -6.14
C TYR A 115 6.52 -16.31 -6.71
N LEU A 116 7.44 -17.27 -6.88
CA LEU A 116 7.11 -18.61 -7.37
C LEU A 116 6.18 -19.37 -6.43
N PHE A 117 6.39 -19.24 -5.11
CA PHE A 117 5.49 -19.78 -4.09
C PHE A 117 4.08 -19.22 -4.24
N CYS A 118 3.94 -17.89 -4.38
CA CYS A 118 2.66 -17.22 -4.58
C CYS A 118 1.95 -17.72 -5.84
N LEU A 119 2.65 -17.89 -6.97
CA LEU A 119 2.04 -18.43 -8.20
C LEU A 119 1.55 -19.87 -8.02
N SER A 120 2.33 -20.71 -7.33
CA SER A 120 1.93 -22.08 -7.01
C SER A 120 0.69 -22.10 -6.14
N ALA A 121 0.66 -21.27 -5.08
CA ALA A 121 -0.48 -21.10 -4.20
C ALA A 121 -1.73 -20.62 -4.94
N GLN A 122 -1.59 -19.65 -5.85
CA GLN A 122 -2.69 -19.17 -6.70
C GLN A 122 -3.31 -20.31 -7.51
N ARG A 123 -2.48 -21.10 -8.22
CA ARG A 123 -2.96 -22.22 -9.03
C ARG A 123 -3.62 -23.31 -8.17
N HIS A 124 -2.97 -23.73 -7.09
CA HIS A 124 -3.47 -24.79 -6.22
C HIS A 124 -4.78 -24.41 -5.51
N GLN A 125 -4.84 -23.21 -4.93
CA GLN A 125 -6.05 -22.75 -4.21
C GLN A 125 -7.20 -22.43 -5.18
N CYS A 126 -6.91 -21.92 -6.39
CA CYS A 126 -7.93 -21.74 -7.43
C CYS A 126 -8.56 -23.07 -7.85
N MET A 127 -7.75 -24.13 -8.02
CA MET A 127 -8.26 -25.47 -8.35
C MET A 127 -9.04 -26.10 -7.19
N GLY A 128 -8.57 -25.92 -5.94
CA GLY A 128 -9.20 -26.50 -4.75
C GLY A 128 -10.55 -25.87 -4.39
N MET A 129 -10.73 -24.56 -4.61
CA MET A 129 -12.00 -23.88 -4.32
C MET A 129 -13.10 -24.17 -5.34
N ASN A 130 -12.75 -24.60 -6.57
CA ASN A 130 -13.73 -24.68 -7.63
C ASN A 130 -13.47 -25.81 -8.65
N PRO A 131 -13.61 -27.09 -8.25
CA PRO A 131 -13.41 -28.21 -9.17
C PRO A 131 -14.45 -28.22 -10.33
N ASN A 132 -15.63 -27.63 -10.13
CA ASN A 132 -16.77 -27.71 -11.06
C ASN A 132 -16.86 -26.55 -12.06
N LEU A 133 -16.12 -25.45 -11.87
CA LEU A 133 -16.07 -24.31 -12.82
C LEU A 133 -14.88 -24.39 -13.79
N ALA A 134 -14.56 -25.59 -14.25
CA ALA A 134 -13.52 -25.86 -15.26
C ALA A 134 -13.71 -25.11 -16.61
N GLY A 135 -14.76 -24.31 -16.78
CA GLY A 135 -15.07 -23.55 -17.99
C GLY A 135 -14.92 -22.02 -17.90
N THR A 136 -14.82 -21.41 -16.71
CA THR A 136 -14.63 -19.96 -16.60
C THR A 136 -13.17 -19.62 -16.46
N ALA A 137 -12.66 -18.76 -17.34
CA ALA A 137 -11.29 -18.26 -17.23
C ALA A 137 -11.08 -17.60 -15.86
N PRO A 138 -9.98 -17.93 -15.16
CA PRO A 138 -9.69 -17.31 -13.87
C PRO A 138 -9.54 -15.81 -14.03
N LYS A 139 -10.03 -15.06 -13.03
CA LYS A 139 -9.91 -13.59 -13.02
C LYS A 139 -8.48 -13.18 -12.75
N CYS A 140 -8.07 -12.03 -13.29
CA CYS A 140 -6.83 -11.37 -12.89
C CYS A 140 -7.00 -10.68 -11.53
N PRO A 141 -5.92 -10.52 -10.74
CA PRO A 141 -5.98 -9.74 -9.52
C PRO A 141 -6.46 -8.31 -9.77
N MET A 142 -7.25 -7.78 -8.86
CA MET A 142 -7.71 -6.38 -8.88
C MET A 142 -7.38 -5.73 -7.54
N LEU A 143 -7.05 -4.44 -7.55
CA LEU A 143 -6.83 -3.67 -6.31
C LEU A 143 -8.10 -3.63 -5.44
N GLU A 144 -9.27 -3.50 -6.06
CA GLU A 144 -10.57 -3.51 -5.37
C GLU A 144 -11.40 -4.74 -5.76
N ASN A 145 -10.93 -5.91 -5.35
CA ASN A 145 -11.63 -7.17 -5.61
C ASN A 145 -12.79 -7.37 -4.62
N LYS A 146 -14.02 -7.52 -5.13
CA LYS A 146 -15.20 -7.87 -4.34
C LYS A 146 -15.39 -9.38 -4.18
N SER A 147 -14.66 -10.19 -4.96
CA SER A 147 -14.73 -11.64 -4.93
C SER A 147 -13.87 -12.22 -3.80
N THR A 148 -14.28 -13.39 -3.31
CA THR A 148 -13.47 -14.25 -2.45
C THR A 148 -12.72 -15.33 -3.24
N GLU A 149 -12.96 -15.43 -4.54
CA GLU A 149 -12.30 -16.38 -5.44
C GLU A 149 -10.82 -16.03 -5.62
N VAL A 150 -9.99 -17.06 -5.76
CA VAL A 150 -8.57 -16.89 -6.03
C VAL A 150 -8.38 -16.39 -7.46
N ALA A 151 -7.64 -15.30 -7.61
CA ALA A 151 -7.28 -14.73 -8.91
C ALA A 151 -5.89 -15.21 -9.34
N LEU A 152 -5.66 -15.32 -10.64
CA LEU A 152 -4.36 -15.74 -11.20
C LEU A 152 -3.67 -14.55 -11.88
N VAL A 153 -2.43 -14.30 -11.49
CA VAL A 153 -1.57 -13.36 -12.22
C VAL A 153 -1.32 -13.92 -13.63
N PRO A 154 -1.39 -13.10 -14.70
CA PRO A 154 -1.06 -13.52 -16.05
C PRO A 154 0.36 -14.11 -16.17
N GLU A 155 0.52 -15.09 -17.04
CA GLU A 155 1.84 -15.71 -17.26
C GLU A 155 2.79 -14.74 -17.97
N VAL A 156 3.96 -14.54 -17.38
CA VAL A 156 5.05 -13.69 -17.89
C VAL A 156 6.33 -14.52 -17.88
N PRO A 157 7.20 -14.44 -18.91
CA PRO A 157 8.48 -15.15 -18.93
C PRO A 157 9.32 -14.88 -17.68
N LEU A 158 9.87 -15.93 -17.07
CA LEU A 158 10.56 -15.83 -15.78
C LEU A 158 11.78 -14.90 -15.80
N ASN A 159 12.47 -14.78 -16.94
CA ASN A 159 13.61 -13.86 -17.09
C ASN A 159 13.17 -12.40 -16.97
N GLU A 160 12.02 -12.06 -17.54
CA GLU A 160 11.44 -10.72 -17.44
C GLU A 160 10.95 -10.46 -16.01
N VAL A 161 10.23 -11.41 -15.41
CA VAL A 161 9.78 -11.32 -14.01
C VAL A 161 10.95 -11.08 -13.05
N ARG A 162 12.08 -11.77 -13.26
CA ARG A 162 13.25 -11.64 -12.39
C ARG A 162 13.76 -10.20 -12.34
N GLN A 163 13.70 -9.46 -13.45
CA GLN A 163 14.06 -8.04 -13.46
C GLN A 163 13.13 -7.23 -12.56
N TYR A 164 11.81 -7.37 -12.72
CA TYR A 164 10.84 -6.65 -11.89
C TYR A 164 10.89 -7.02 -10.41
N VAL A 165 11.24 -8.27 -10.08
CA VAL A 165 11.45 -8.71 -8.69
C VAL A 165 12.70 -8.05 -8.08
N ASN A 166 13.78 -7.96 -8.85
CA ASN A 166 15.02 -7.31 -8.40
C ASN A 166 14.84 -5.80 -8.21
N ASP A 167 14.02 -5.18 -9.08
CA ASP A 167 13.74 -3.74 -9.07
C ASP A 167 12.53 -3.39 -8.20
N LEU A 168 11.98 -4.34 -7.44
CA LEU A 168 10.74 -4.15 -6.71
C LEU A 168 10.94 -3.14 -5.56
N PRO A 169 10.27 -1.98 -5.56
CA PRO A 169 10.50 -0.94 -4.57
C PRO A 169 10.01 -1.35 -3.18
N GLN A 170 10.67 -0.87 -2.13
CA GLN A 170 10.22 -1.07 -0.75
C GLN A 170 8.79 -0.53 -0.49
N ARG A 171 8.36 0.44 -1.29
CA ARG A 171 7.09 1.15 -1.16
C ARG A 171 6.33 1.19 -2.47
N LEU A 172 5.05 0.84 -2.42
CA LEU A 172 4.13 0.95 -3.54
C LEU A 172 2.98 1.85 -3.14
N THR A 173 2.38 2.55 -4.10
CA THR A 173 1.21 3.39 -3.87
C THR A 173 0.23 3.16 -4.99
N PHE A 174 -1.05 2.98 -4.67
CA PHE A 174 -2.06 2.77 -5.69
C PHE A 174 -3.30 3.62 -5.42
N PRO A 175 -3.97 4.14 -6.47
CA PRO A 175 -5.27 4.75 -6.32
C PRO A 175 -6.33 3.66 -6.14
N LEU A 176 -7.29 3.91 -5.25
CA LEU A 176 -8.54 3.17 -5.09
C LEU A 176 -9.71 4.09 -5.43
N GLN A 177 -10.91 3.55 -5.63
CA GLN A 177 -12.11 4.33 -5.96
C GLN A 177 -12.36 5.49 -4.98
N ASN A 178 -12.09 5.28 -3.67
CA ASN A 178 -12.37 6.25 -2.62
C ASN A 178 -11.13 6.73 -1.84
N GLY A 179 -9.91 6.49 -2.34
CA GLY A 179 -8.71 6.90 -1.62
C GLY A 179 -7.41 6.43 -2.28
N VAL A 180 -6.34 6.46 -1.50
CA VAL A 180 -5.01 6.01 -1.91
C VAL A 180 -4.55 4.96 -0.91
N VAL A 181 -4.09 3.81 -1.39
CA VAL A 181 -3.44 2.82 -0.54
C VAL A 181 -1.92 2.97 -0.67
N ARG A 182 -1.24 3.20 0.45
CA ARG A 182 0.21 3.27 0.55
C ARG A 182 0.68 2.01 1.22
N MET A 183 1.61 1.30 0.60
CA MET A 183 2.00 -0.03 1.02
C MET A 183 3.51 -0.18 1.17
N ARG A 184 3.93 -0.96 2.17
CA ARG A 184 5.34 -1.25 2.45
C ARG A 184 5.59 -2.76 2.49
N LEU A 185 6.69 -3.19 1.90
CA LEU A 185 7.09 -4.60 1.91
C LEU A 185 7.50 -5.05 3.32
N GLY A 186 6.86 -6.10 3.84
CA GLY A 186 7.30 -6.86 5.00
C GLY A 186 7.88 -8.21 4.57
N ASN A 187 9.12 -8.48 4.98
CA ASN A 187 9.84 -9.72 4.63
C ASN A 187 10.73 -10.20 5.80
N PRO A 188 10.23 -11.11 6.66
CA PRO A 188 8.86 -11.64 6.68
C PRO A 188 7.85 -10.64 7.27
N LEU A 189 6.56 -10.93 7.13
CA LEU A 189 5.49 -10.25 7.87
C LEU A 189 5.56 -10.61 9.36
N PRO A 190 5.07 -9.77 10.29
CA PRO A 190 5.02 -10.12 11.71
C PRO A 190 4.21 -11.39 11.98
N ILE A 191 4.54 -12.15 13.03
CA ILE A 191 3.75 -13.31 13.45
C ILE A 191 2.30 -12.82 13.75
N PRO A 192 1.26 -13.41 13.14
CA PRO A 192 -0.12 -13.01 13.43
C PRO A 192 -0.49 -13.26 14.89
N ASP A 193 -1.47 -12.53 15.41
CA ASP A 193 -2.02 -12.81 16.74
C ASP A 193 -2.71 -14.19 16.77
N VAL A 194 -2.89 -14.74 17.97
CA VAL A 194 -3.42 -16.10 18.18
C VAL A 194 -4.76 -16.35 17.47
N GLY A 195 -5.62 -15.33 17.35
CA GLY A 195 -6.91 -15.42 16.66
C GLY A 195 -6.78 -15.60 15.13
N TYR A 196 -5.64 -15.24 14.56
CA TYR A 196 -5.41 -15.21 13.11
C TYR A 196 -4.28 -16.16 12.65
N VAL A 197 -3.42 -16.62 13.56
CA VAL A 197 -2.21 -17.42 13.22
C VAL A 197 -2.50 -18.68 12.41
N ARG A 198 -3.67 -19.32 12.61
CA ARG A 198 -4.10 -20.51 11.87
C ARG A 198 -4.49 -20.23 10.41
N GLY A 199 -5.05 -19.05 10.15
CA GLY A 199 -5.40 -18.60 8.79
C GLY A 199 -4.26 -17.88 8.08
N GLY A 200 -3.29 -17.36 8.84
CA GLY A 200 -2.21 -16.54 8.35
C GLY A 200 -2.71 -15.23 7.71
N TYR A 201 -1.79 -14.53 7.04
CA TYR A 201 -2.18 -13.39 6.20
C TYR A 201 -2.77 -13.89 4.88
N ARG A 202 -3.68 -13.10 4.34
CA ARG A 202 -4.32 -13.36 3.05
C ARG A 202 -4.06 -12.20 2.11
N CYS A 203 -3.82 -12.49 0.84
CA CYS A 203 -3.68 -11.46 -0.18
C CYS A 203 -5.06 -10.87 -0.52
N ASP A 204 -5.23 -9.56 -0.44
CA ASP A 204 -6.51 -8.91 -0.70
C ASP A 204 -6.87 -8.82 -2.18
N THR A 205 -5.87 -8.91 -3.06
CA THR A 205 -6.07 -8.82 -4.50
C THR A 205 -6.37 -10.17 -5.13
N CYS A 206 -5.54 -11.19 -4.85
CA CYS A 206 -5.69 -12.54 -5.42
C CYS A 206 -6.24 -13.59 -4.46
N CYS A 207 -6.54 -13.23 -3.21
CA CYS A 207 -7.24 -14.09 -2.25
C CYS A 207 -6.51 -15.36 -1.77
N ILE A 208 -5.23 -15.55 -2.12
CA ILE A 208 -4.42 -16.65 -1.55
C ILE A 208 -4.17 -16.44 -0.06
N SER A 209 -4.21 -17.53 0.71
CA SER A 209 -3.97 -17.53 2.16
C SER A 209 -2.55 -17.97 2.52
N ASN A 210 -2.14 -17.77 3.78
CA ASN A 210 -0.84 -18.11 4.34
C ASN A 210 0.36 -17.43 3.65
N ILE A 211 0.21 -16.16 3.26
CA ILE A 211 1.35 -15.37 2.80
C ILE A 211 2.22 -14.96 4.00
N GLN A 212 3.53 -15.03 3.83
CA GLN A 212 4.50 -14.70 4.89
C GLN A 212 5.42 -13.54 4.50
N VAL A 213 5.32 -13.10 3.25
CA VAL A 213 6.00 -11.92 2.70
C VAL A 213 4.98 -11.20 1.82
N ALA A 214 4.73 -9.93 2.12
CA ALA A 214 3.73 -9.14 1.40
C ALA A 214 3.97 -7.65 1.59
N TYR A 215 3.32 -6.87 0.75
CA TYR A 215 3.13 -5.45 1.01
C TYR A 215 1.93 -5.26 1.94
N GLN A 216 2.07 -4.47 2.99
CA GLN A 216 0.97 -4.12 3.90
C GLN A 216 0.60 -2.64 3.74
N ALA A 217 -0.68 -2.31 3.82
CA ALA A 217 -1.11 -0.91 3.89
C ALA A 217 -0.63 -0.23 5.18
N MET A 218 -0.15 1.02 5.06
CA MET A 218 0.41 1.81 6.15
C MET A 218 -0.36 3.13 6.32
N LEU A 219 -0.55 3.61 7.56
CA LEU A 219 -1.21 4.89 7.86
C LEU A 219 -0.26 6.08 7.75
N TYR A 220 0.98 5.91 8.21
CA TYR A 220 2.04 6.94 8.24
C TYR A 220 3.33 6.28 7.76
N ASP A 221 3.95 6.79 6.71
CA ASP A 221 5.29 6.32 6.30
C ASP A 221 6.20 7.54 6.19
N ASP A 222 6.48 8.14 7.36
CA ASP A 222 7.69 8.95 7.50
C ASP A 222 8.87 8.02 7.27
N MET A 223 9.82 8.45 6.43
CA MET A 223 10.96 7.68 5.92
C MET A 223 11.68 6.78 6.95
N ASP A 224 11.70 7.16 8.23
CA ASP A 224 12.51 6.51 9.28
C ASP A 224 11.71 5.80 10.38
N LYS A 225 10.38 6.02 10.50
CA LYS A 225 9.59 5.36 11.54
C LYS A 225 8.98 4.08 11.00
N ALA A 226 8.94 3.02 11.81
CA ALA A 226 8.10 1.86 11.51
C ALA A 226 6.66 2.35 11.39
N GLY A 227 6.16 2.49 10.16
CA GLY A 227 4.80 2.94 9.94
C GLY A 227 3.81 2.03 10.67
N VAL A 228 2.67 2.58 11.07
CA VAL A 228 1.60 1.77 11.67
C VAL A 228 0.86 1.07 10.54
N ARG A 229 0.77 -0.27 10.58
CA ARG A 229 -0.08 -1.03 9.65
C ARG A 229 -1.51 -0.50 9.77
N SER A 230 -2.12 -0.19 8.64
CA SER A 230 -3.52 0.18 8.61
C SER A 230 -4.38 -1.02 9.00
N ALA A 231 -5.15 -0.87 10.08
CA ALA A 231 -6.19 -1.80 10.50
C ALA A 231 -7.59 -1.37 10.01
N VAL A 232 -7.65 -0.42 9.06
CA VAL A 232 -8.91 0.08 8.51
C VAL A 232 -9.63 -1.04 7.76
N HIS A 233 -10.95 -1.09 7.94
CA HIS A 233 -11.82 -1.94 7.14
C HIS A 233 -12.20 -1.19 5.86
N PHE A 234 -11.89 -1.74 4.68
CA PHE A 234 -12.44 -1.18 3.45
C PHE A 234 -13.96 -1.37 3.48
N ARG A 235 -14.74 -0.31 3.24
CA ARG A 235 -16.22 -0.33 3.34
C ARG A 235 -16.89 -1.46 2.54
N ASN A 236 -16.24 -1.94 1.48
CA ASN A 236 -16.74 -3.03 0.64
C ASN A 236 -16.36 -4.45 1.14
N LEU A 237 -15.57 -4.56 2.22
CA LEU A 237 -15.01 -5.80 2.75
C LEU A 237 -15.05 -5.78 4.29
N ALA A 238 -16.23 -5.65 4.88
CA ALA A 238 -16.47 -5.43 6.32
C ALA A 238 -15.81 -6.43 7.29
N ASN A 239 -15.29 -7.57 6.80
CA ASN A 239 -14.59 -8.57 7.62
C ASN A 239 -13.06 -8.58 7.40
N ARG A 240 -12.50 -7.62 6.66
CA ARG A 240 -11.05 -7.55 6.38
C ARG A 240 -10.44 -6.35 7.08
N VAL A 241 -9.47 -6.64 7.96
CA VAL A 241 -8.67 -5.65 8.69
C VAL A 241 -7.39 -5.41 7.90
N GLY A 242 -7.22 -4.19 7.39
CA GLY A 242 -6.04 -3.81 6.61
C GLY A 242 -6.09 -4.25 5.15
N PHE A 243 -4.95 -4.13 4.46
CA PHE A 243 -4.75 -4.55 3.07
C PHE A 243 -3.37 -5.18 2.90
N ASP A 244 -3.31 -6.45 2.51
CA ASP A 244 -2.07 -7.17 2.26
C ASP A 244 -2.00 -7.64 0.78
N MET A 245 -0.86 -7.43 0.13
CA MET A 245 -0.63 -7.82 -1.27
C MET A 245 0.58 -8.72 -1.39
N CYS A 246 0.37 -9.95 -1.84
CA CYS A 246 1.45 -10.92 -2.03
C CYS A 246 2.44 -10.45 -3.11
N VAL A 247 3.66 -10.99 -3.07
CA VAL A 247 4.75 -10.62 -3.99
C VAL A 247 4.35 -10.80 -5.45
N ALA A 248 3.61 -11.87 -5.81
CA ALA A 248 3.15 -12.06 -7.19
C ALA A 248 2.21 -10.95 -7.68
N CYS A 249 1.31 -10.46 -6.82
CA CYS A 249 0.43 -9.36 -7.19
C CYS A 249 1.17 -8.01 -7.21
N ALA A 250 2.10 -7.81 -6.28
CA ALA A 250 2.95 -6.62 -6.27
C ALA A 250 3.76 -6.50 -7.56
N VAL A 251 4.41 -7.60 -7.99
CA VAL A 251 5.14 -7.65 -9.28
C VAL A 251 4.19 -7.39 -10.45
N TYR A 252 3.00 -7.98 -10.44
CA TYR A 252 2.00 -7.77 -11.50
C TYR A 252 1.61 -6.28 -11.64
N PHE A 253 1.21 -5.63 -10.55
CA PHE A 253 0.79 -4.23 -10.57
C PHE A 253 1.96 -3.27 -10.80
N TYR A 254 3.15 -3.58 -10.27
CA TYR A 254 4.36 -2.78 -10.51
C TYR A 254 4.75 -2.82 -12.00
N ARG A 255 4.81 -4.02 -12.58
CA ARG A 255 5.08 -4.21 -14.01
C ARG A 255 4.05 -3.49 -14.87
N ASP A 256 2.76 -3.60 -14.54
CA ASP A 256 1.69 -2.91 -15.27
C ASP A 256 1.88 -1.39 -15.21
N ALA A 257 2.24 -0.81 -14.07
CA ALA A 257 2.54 0.62 -13.94
C ALA A 257 3.75 1.04 -14.79
N VAL A 258 4.85 0.27 -14.77
CA VAL A 258 6.06 0.53 -15.57
C VAL A 258 5.74 0.51 -17.08
N LEU A 259 5.02 -0.53 -17.54
CA LEU A 259 4.70 -0.71 -18.95
C LEU A 259 3.72 0.37 -19.45
N ARG A 260 2.71 0.72 -18.66
CA ARG A 260 1.75 1.76 -19.07
C ARG A 260 2.38 3.13 -19.15
N LEU A 261 3.26 3.47 -18.20
CA LEU A 261 3.97 4.75 -18.23
C LEU A 261 4.90 4.85 -19.44
N SER A 262 5.66 3.80 -19.74
CA SER A 262 6.60 3.78 -20.88
C SER A 262 5.88 3.77 -22.23
N GLN A 263 4.86 2.92 -22.42
CA GLN A 263 4.06 2.89 -23.64
C GLN A 263 3.37 4.23 -23.91
N PHE A 264 2.89 4.90 -22.85
CA PHE A 264 2.18 6.16 -22.98
C PHE A 264 3.07 7.31 -23.48
N LEU A 265 4.29 7.42 -22.95
CA LEU A 265 5.20 8.50 -23.35
C LEU A 265 5.68 8.39 -24.80
N GLY A 266 5.60 7.19 -25.41
CA GLY A 266 5.83 7.00 -26.84
C GLY A 266 4.67 7.43 -27.76
N ASP A 267 3.43 7.52 -27.27
CA ASP A 267 2.25 7.96 -28.02
C ASP A 267 1.69 9.26 -27.43
N HIS A 268 2.17 10.40 -27.95
CA HIS A 268 1.86 11.74 -27.44
C HIS A 268 0.38 12.16 -27.53
N SER A 269 -0.48 11.33 -28.12
CA SER A 269 -1.89 11.64 -28.34
C SER A 269 -2.83 11.21 -27.21
N ARG A 270 -2.38 10.31 -26.31
CA ARG A 270 -3.27 9.68 -25.32
C ARG A 270 -3.20 10.36 -23.95
N THR A 271 -3.97 9.86 -23.00
CA THR A 271 -3.79 10.15 -21.57
C THR A 271 -3.77 8.80 -20.87
N PHE A 272 -2.75 8.55 -20.08
CA PHE A 272 -2.68 7.41 -19.19
C PHE A 272 -3.52 7.69 -17.94
N ARG A 273 -4.36 6.73 -17.55
CA ARG A 273 -5.16 6.77 -16.31
C ARG A 273 -5.20 5.35 -15.73
N VAL A 274 -4.95 5.21 -14.43
CA VAL A 274 -5.09 3.94 -13.71
C VAL A 274 -6.56 3.56 -13.54
N GLY A 275 -7.46 4.54 -13.48
CA GLY A 275 -8.90 4.35 -13.34
C GLY A 275 -9.71 5.58 -13.78
N PRO A 276 -11.05 5.51 -13.74
CA PRO A 276 -11.92 6.62 -14.17
C PRO A 276 -11.79 7.87 -13.28
N ASP A 277 -11.40 7.69 -12.03
CA ASP A 277 -11.28 8.75 -11.02
C ASP A 277 -9.91 9.46 -11.04
N ALA A 278 -9.01 9.09 -11.97
CA ALA A 278 -7.71 9.71 -12.16
C ALA A 278 -7.62 10.43 -13.50
N ASP A 279 -7.08 11.65 -13.52
CA ASP A 279 -6.99 12.47 -14.74
C ASP A 279 -5.95 13.60 -14.61
N VAL A 280 -5.52 14.11 -15.75
CA VAL A 280 -4.72 15.34 -15.91
C VAL A 280 -5.35 16.15 -17.05
N GLN A 281 -5.98 17.28 -16.70
CA GLN A 281 -6.61 18.17 -17.68
C GLN A 281 -5.81 19.47 -17.81
N LEU A 282 -5.47 19.82 -19.05
CA LEU A 282 -4.78 21.05 -19.40
C LEU A 282 -5.81 22.13 -19.73
N HIS A 283 -5.77 23.26 -19.01
CA HIS A 283 -6.73 24.37 -19.17
C HIS A 283 -6.17 25.55 -19.94
N SER A 284 -4.88 25.82 -19.81
CA SER A 284 -4.18 26.87 -20.53
C SER A 284 -2.75 26.42 -20.83
N PHE A 285 -2.18 26.92 -21.92
CA PHE A 285 -0.80 26.62 -22.30
C PHE A 285 -0.23 27.81 -23.06
N SER A 286 0.99 28.21 -22.72
CA SER A 286 1.74 29.26 -23.38
C SER A 286 3.23 28.94 -23.31
N SER A 287 3.97 29.34 -24.34
CA SER A 287 5.42 29.20 -24.41
C SER A 287 6.00 30.54 -24.84
N GLU A 288 6.93 31.06 -24.05
CA GLU A 288 7.62 32.33 -24.29
C GLU A 288 9.12 32.11 -24.07
N GLY A 289 9.90 32.18 -25.15
CA GLY A 289 11.32 31.81 -25.12
C GLY A 289 11.52 30.40 -24.54
N ASN A 290 12.39 30.28 -23.54
CA ASN A 290 12.70 29.03 -22.87
C ASN A 290 11.79 28.75 -21.67
N VAL A 291 10.64 29.40 -21.57
CA VAL A 291 9.71 29.22 -20.45
C VAL A 291 8.35 28.78 -20.96
N VAL A 292 7.85 27.68 -20.43
CA VAL A 292 6.48 27.20 -20.67
C VAL A 292 5.65 27.46 -19.43
N LYS A 293 4.47 28.05 -19.62
CA LYS A 293 3.51 28.28 -18.54
C LYS A 293 2.17 27.67 -18.91
N PHE A 294 1.61 26.88 -18.00
CA PHE A 294 0.30 26.26 -18.19
C PHE A 294 -0.47 26.13 -16.88
N THR A 295 -1.77 25.91 -17.00
CA THR A 295 -2.63 25.58 -15.86
C THR A 295 -3.22 24.19 -16.07
N VAL A 296 -3.13 23.33 -15.06
CA VAL A 296 -3.63 21.96 -15.08
C VAL A 296 -4.51 21.67 -13.88
N SER A 297 -5.52 20.82 -14.05
CA SER A 297 -6.20 20.17 -12.94
C SER A 297 -5.86 18.68 -12.91
N ILE A 298 -5.71 18.13 -11.71
CA ILE A 298 -5.32 16.73 -11.53
C ILE A 298 -6.27 15.98 -10.59
N LEU A 299 -6.48 14.70 -10.89
CA LEU A 299 -7.31 13.77 -10.11
C LEU A 299 -6.51 12.48 -9.79
N PRO A 300 -6.82 11.77 -8.69
CA PRO A 300 -7.86 12.10 -7.71
C PRO A 300 -7.51 13.34 -6.89
N TRP A 301 -8.50 13.92 -6.24
CA TRP A 301 -8.29 15.12 -5.44
C TRP A 301 -7.27 14.91 -4.31
N GLY A 302 -6.39 15.89 -4.17
CA GLY A 302 -5.23 15.88 -3.28
C GLY A 302 -4.01 15.15 -3.84
N ALA A 303 -4.11 14.51 -5.01
CA ALA A 303 -2.90 14.19 -5.76
C ALA A 303 -2.12 15.49 -6.05
N ARG A 304 -0.81 15.37 -6.23
CA ARG A 304 0.11 16.48 -6.50
C ARG A 304 0.57 16.42 -7.96
N PRO A 305 0.80 17.57 -8.61
CA PRO A 305 1.28 17.56 -9.99
C PRO A 305 2.76 17.17 -10.00
N ILE A 306 3.13 16.32 -10.95
CA ILE A 306 4.52 16.05 -11.30
C ILE A 306 4.74 16.41 -12.76
N VAL A 307 5.84 17.08 -13.07
CA VAL A 307 6.15 17.51 -14.44
C VAL A 307 7.61 17.25 -14.72
N TRP A 308 7.90 16.64 -15.87
CA TRP A 308 9.27 16.42 -16.32
C TRP A 308 9.36 16.44 -17.84
N ILE A 309 10.58 16.60 -18.34
CA ILE A 309 10.88 16.43 -19.77
C ILE A 309 11.11 14.94 -20.00
N ALA A 310 10.29 14.32 -20.84
CA ALA A 310 10.42 12.91 -21.19
C ALA A 310 11.56 12.71 -22.21
N ASP A 311 12.44 11.76 -21.92
CA ASP A 311 13.44 11.26 -22.86
C ASP A 311 12.87 10.07 -23.66
N LYS A 312 13.37 9.85 -24.88
CA LYS A 312 13.03 8.68 -25.70
C LYS A 312 13.59 7.39 -25.12
N GLU A 313 14.71 7.47 -24.39
CA GLU A 313 15.37 6.30 -23.79
C GLU A 313 14.93 6.08 -22.33
N GLU A 314 14.64 7.16 -21.60
CA GLU A 314 14.24 7.12 -20.18
C GLU A 314 12.89 7.81 -19.95
N TYR A 315 11.89 6.99 -19.63
CA TYR A 315 10.50 7.44 -19.45
C TYR A 315 10.18 7.91 -18.02
N ASN A 316 11.03 7.56 -17.06
CA ASN A 316 10.83 7.93 -15.67
C ASN A 316 11.17 9.41 -15.44
N PRO A 317 10.47 10.09 -14.51
CA PRO A 317 10.92 11.36 -13.98
C PRO A 317 12.36 11.26 -13.45
N PRO A 318 13.27 12.16 -13.83
CA PRO A 318 14.62 12.19 -13.27
C PRO A 318 14.57 12.57 -11.79
N ALA A 319 15.58 12.16 -11.00
CA ALA A 319 15.64 12.45 -9.56
C ALA A 319 15.47 13.95 -9.22
N ALA A 320 15.95 14.82 -10.11
CA ALA A 320 15.91 16.27 -9.95
C ALA A 320 14.78 16.97 -10.75
N TRP A 321 13.69 16.25 -11.07
CA TRP A 321 12.60 16.75 -11.93
C TRP A 321 12.01 18.11 -11.50
N ARG A 322 12.11 18.46 -10.21
CA ARG A 322 11.61 19.74 -9.68
C ARG A 322 12.49 20.95 -9.97
N LEU A 323 13.78 20.77 -10.27
CA LEU A 323 14.70 21.92 -10.38
C LEU A 323 14.30 22.91 -11.48
N ALA A 324 13.69 22.41 -12.56
CA ALA A 324 13.23 23.20 -13.69
C ALA A 324 11.73 23.55 -13.61
N VAL A 325 11.03 23.19 -12.53
CA VAL A 325 9.57 23.26 -12.45
C VAL A 325 9.13 24.04 -11.22
N LYS A 326 8.38 25.11 -11.43
CA LYS A 326 7.68 25.85 -10.38
C LYS A 326 6.19 25.50 -10.43
N ILE A 327 5.64 25.09 -9.31
CA ILE A 327 4.26 24.64 -9.19
C ILE A 327 3.60 25.44 -8.07
N GLU A 328 2.48 26.07 -8.38
CA GLU A 328 1.67 26.81 -7.42
C GLU A 328 0.23 26.30 -7.45
N SER A 329 -0.32 25.96 -6.28
CA SER A 329 -1.76 25.67 -6.15
C SER A 329 -2.56 26.94 -6.51
N CYS A 330 -3.63 26.78 -7.29
CA CYS A 330 -4.62 27.85 -7.49
C CYS A 330 -5.53 28.02 -6.27
N ASN A 331 -5.66 26.96 -5.46
CA ASN A 331 -6.46 26.94 -4.23
C ASN A 331 -5.51 27.05 -3.05
N GLN A 332 -5.23 28.30 -2.70
CA GLN A 332 -4.42 28.67 -1.56
C GLN A 332 -5.35 29.21 -0.47
N TYR A 333 -4.99 28.96 0.78
CA TYR A 333 -5.62 29.66 1.88
C TYR A 333 -5.34 31.15 1.74
N ASP A 334 -6.41 31.94 1.69
CA ASP A 334 -6.36 33.40 1.64
C ASP A 334 -7.36 33.91 2.69
N PRO A 335 -6.89 34.38 3.86
CA PRO A 335 -7.78 34.85 4.93
C PRO A 335 -8.65 36.03 4.48
N SER A 336 -8.16 36.85 3.53
CA SER A 336 -8.87 38.05 3.04
C SER A 336 -10.12 37.73 2.23
N ARG A 337 -10.23 36.52 1.67
CA ARG A 337 -11.41 36.06 0.93
C ARG A 337 -12.53 35.56 1.84
N ARG A 338 -12.27 35.40 3.13
CA ARG A 338 -13.21 34.82 4.09
C ARG A 338 -13.74 35.91 5.02
N ASN A 339 -15.06 35.94 5.21
CA ASN A 339 -15.68 36.78 6.24
C ASN A 339 -15.20 36.32 7.63
N GLY A 340 -14.27 37.07 8.23
CA GLY A 340 -13.67 36.74 9.51
C GLY A 340 -12.54 35.70 9.46
N GLY A 341 -11.97 35.43 8.27
CA GLY A 341 -10.76 34.61 8.18
C GLY A 341 -9.58 35.31 8.85
N SER A 342 -8.80 34.55 9.60
CA SER A 342 -7.58 35.04 10.24
C SER A 342 -6.38 34.19 9.82
N ASP A 343 -5.16 34.72 10.01
CA ASP A 343 -3.93 33.94 9.90
C ASP A 343 -3.82 32.89 11.03
N ASP A 344 -4.70 32.97 12.05
CA ASP A 344 -4.82 32.03 13.16
C ASP A 344 -5.77 30.86 12.85
N ASP A 345 -6.43 30.84 11.69
CA ASP A 345 -7.34 29.75 11.33
C ASP A 345 -6.58 28.42 11.30
N GLN A 346 -7.12 27.41 11.98
CA GLN A 346 -6.50 26.10 12.08
C GLN A 346 -7.27 25.07 11.26
N CYS A 347 -6.52 24.15 10.67
CA CYS A 347 -7.09 22.93 10.11
C CYS A 347 -7.64 22.08 11.26
N ALA A 348 -8.95 21.84 11.30
CA ALA A 348 -9.57 21.09 12.41
C ALA A 348 -9.20 19.59 12.45
N ILE A 349 -8.40 19.10 11.49
CA ILE A 349 -7.90 17.72 11.46
C ILE A 349 -6.56 17.62 12.18
N CYS A 350 -5.57 18.44 11.82
CA CYS A 350 -4.22 18.41 12.42
C CYS A 350 -3.97 19.49 13.48
N LEU A 351 -4.92 20.41 13.65
CA LEU A 351 -4.85 21.59 14.53
C LEU A 351 -3.67 22.53 14.23
N GLN A 352 -3.07 22.42 13.04
CA GLN A 352 -2.04 23.33 12.56
C GLN A 352 -2.64 24.51 11.80
N LEU A 353 -1.92 25.63 11.76
CA LEU A 353 -2.34 26.84 11.05
C LEU A 353 -2.53 26.61 9.56
N LEU A 354 -3.61 27.18 9.02
CA LEU A 354 -3.80 27.40 7.59
C LEU A 354 -3.02 28.66 7.23
N ALA A 355 -1.70 28.54 7.07
CA ALA A 355 -0.89 29.70 6.72
C ALA A 355 -1.30 30.22 5.31
N ASN A 356 -1.30 31.54 5.13
CA ASN A 356 -1.57 32.16 3.83
C ASN A 356 -0.67 31.54 2.73
N GLY A 357 -1.27 31.15 1.61
CA GLY A 357 -0.56 30.48 0.51
C GLY A 357 -0.52 28.94 0.61
N THR A 358 -0.88 28.34 1.76
CA THR A 358 -0.88 26.87 1.89
C THR A 358 -1.98 26.24 1.04
N PRO A 359 -1.74 25.07 0.39
CA PRO A 359 -2.79 24.35 -0.30
C PRO A 359 -3.89 23.89 0.66
N VAL A 360 -5.13 24.31 0.41
CA VAL A 360 -6.28 23.95 1.25
C VAL A 360 -7.46 23.45 0.42
N LEU A 361 -8.27 22.60 1.05
CA LEU A 361 -9.61 22.29 0.61
C LEU A 361 -10.61 23.23 1.26
N GLU A 362 -11.31 24.03 0.48
CA GLU A 362 -12.55 24.64 0.93
C GLU A 362 -13.74 23.72 0.59
N THR A 363 -14.43 23.26 1.61
CA THR A 363 -15.63 22.42 1.47
C THR A 363 -16.85 23.24 1.04
N PRO A 364 -17.93 22.63 0.51
CA PRO A 364 -19.22 23.31 0.26
C PRO A 364 -19.85 23.95 1.51
N CYS A 365 -19.46 23.49 2.71
CA CYS A 365 -19.83 24.12 3.98
C CYS A 365 -18.89 25.23 4.43
N LYS A 366 -17.95 25.67 3.57
CA LYS A 366 -17.02 26.79 3.76
C LYS A 366 -15.95 26.59 4.83
N HIS A 367 -15.73 25.35 5.28
CA HIS A 367 -14.60 24.98 6.15
C HIS A 367 -13.38 24.64 5.32
N CYS A 368 -12.21 25.06 5.80
CA CYS A 368 -10.92 24.85 5.16
C CYS A 368 -10.09 23.81 5.92
N PHE A 369 -9.40 22.95 5.18
CA PHE A 369 -8.51 21.92 5.72
C PHE A 369 -7.26 21.84 4.85
N HIS A 370 -6.11 21.45 5.40
CA HIS A 370 -4.97 21.10 4.54
C HIS A 370 -5.37 19.97 3.59
N VAL A 371 -4.87 20.03 2.36
CA VAL A 371 -5.14 18.99 1.34
C VAL A 371 -4.75 17.60 1.87
N ASP A 372 -3.56 17.50 2.47
CA ASP A 372 -3.03 16.25 3.02
C ASP A 372 -3.90 15.68 4.14
N CYS A 373 -4.37 16.53 5.06
CA CYS A 373 -5.21 16.10 6.18
C CYS A 373 -6.54 15.50 5.73
N VAL A 374 -7.16 16.04 4.68
CA VAL A 374 -8.41 15.49 4.15
C VAL A 374 -8.18 14.15 3.48
N GLN A 375 -7.07 13.99 2.73
CA GLN A 375 -6.74 12.71 2.10
C GLN A 375 -6.54 11.60 3.13
N GLU A 376 -5.82 11.90 4.21
CA GLU A 376 -5.62 10.97 5.32
C GLU A 376 -6.96 10.61 5.98
N MET A 377 -7.79 11.61 6.27
CA MET A 377 -9.07 11.39 6.94
C MET A 377 -10.10 10.61 6.11
N ARG A 378 -10.15 10.80 4.77
CA ARG A 378 -11.03 10.01 3.87
C ARG A 378 -10.76 8.51 3.94
N SER A 379 -9.54 8.11 4.30
CA SER A 379 -9.20 6.70 4.49
C SER A 379 -9.74 6.13 5.80
N MET A 380 -10.10 6.97 6.78
CA MET A 380 -10.44 6.54 8.14
C MET A 380 -11.89 6.80 8.53
N MET A 381 -12.58 7.76 7.91
CA MET A 381 -13.90 8.22 8.34
C MET A 381 -14.95 8.22 7.23
N ASP A 382 -16.21 8.43 7.64
CA ASP A 382 -17.32 8.66 6.73
C ASP A 382 -17.17 9.98 5.96
N ASP A 383 -17.92 10.11 4.86
CA ASP A 383 -17.88 11.32 4.03
C ASP A 383 -18.62 12.47 4.73
N GLU A 384 -18.03 12.99 5.80
CA GLU A 384 -18.58 14.05 6.63
C GLU A 384 -17.55 15.16 6.86
N CYS A 385 -17.99 16.42 6.91
CA CYS A 385 -17.10 17.51 7.30
C CYS A 385 -16.66 17.34 8.77
N PRO A 386 -15.35 17.29 9.08
CA PRO A 386 -14.87 17.15 10.46
C PRO A 386 -15.30 18.27 11.39
N PHE A 387 -15.57 19.44 10.82
CA PHE A 387 -15.94 20.63 11.58
C PHE A 387 -17.44 20.70 11.88
N CYS A 388 -18.30 20.45 10.88
CA CYS A 388 -19.75 20.64 11.01
C CYS A 388 -20.60 19.37 10.83
N ARG A 389 -19.97 18.22 10.55
CA ARG A 389 -20.60 16.91 10.31
C ARG A 389 -21.62 16.86 9.18
N ARG A 390 -21.58 17.83 8.25
CA ARG A 390 -22.37 17.74 7.02
C ARG A 390 -21.91 16.52 6.22
N GLU A 391 -22.84 15.66 5.83
CA GLU A 391 -22.60 14.47 5.02
C GLU A 391 -22.35 14.80 3.54
N ASN A 392 -21.74 13.84 2.83
CA ASN A 392 -21.41 13.85 1.40
C ASN A 392 -20.56 15.05 0.96
N VAL A 393 -19.74 15.60 1.85
CA VAL A 393 -19.00 16.85 1.61
C VAL A 393 -17.84 16.63 0.64
N PHE A 394 -17.10 15.53 0.75
CA PHE A 394 -15.98 15.21 -0.13
C PHE A 394 -16.45 14.56 -1.43
N THR A 395 -17.49 13.73 -1.44
CA THR A 395 -18.07 13.21 -2.69
C THR A 395 -18.69 14.34 -3.51
N SER A 396 -19.35 15.31 -2.87
CA SER A 396 -19.82 16.51 -3.56
C SER A 396 -18.66 17.40 -4.03
N CYS A 397 -17.56 17.48 -3.27
CA CYS A 397 -16.32 18.06 -3.78
C CYS A 397 -15.84 17.35 -5.04
N VAL A 398 -15.86 16.00 -5.14
CA VAL A 398 -15.46 15.24 -6.35
C VAL A 398 -16.15 15.78 -7.61
N ASN A 399 -17.42 16.15 -7.55
CA ASN A 399 -18.10 16.75 -8.70
C ASN A 399 -17.66 18.21 -9.00
N LEU A 400 -17.08 18.91 -8.02
CA LEU A 400 -16.44 20.23 -8.14
C LEU A 400 -14.91 20.13 -8.40
N THR A 401 -14.30 18.93 -8.32
CA THR A 401 -12.84 18.77 -8.13
C THR A 401 -11.98 19.21 -9.29
N SER A 402 -12.47 19.15 -10.54
CA SER A 402 -11.67 19.63 -11.68
C SER A 402 -11.30 21.11 -11.52
N GLN A 403 -12.10 21.89 -10.79
CA GLN A 403 -11.78 23.27 -10.41
C GLN A 403 -10.98 23.36 -9.09
N LEU A 404 -11.15 22.41 -8.17
CA LEU A 404 -10.58 22.47 -6.81
C LEU A 404 -9.16 21.88 -6.67
N ASN A 405 -8.61 21.18 -7.66
CA ASN A 405 -7.21 20.74 -7.63
C ASN A 405 -6.43 21.25 -8.86
N MET A 406 -6.49 22.57 -9.05
CA MET A 406 -5.83 23.27 -10.14
C MET A 406 -4.48 23.84 -9.73
N TYR A 407 -3.51 23.76 -10.62
CA TYR A 407 -2.14 24.23 -10.42
C TYR A 407 -1.68 25.07 -11.60
N LYS A 408 -1.01 26.17 -11.30
CA LYS A 408 -0.18 26.91 -12.27
C LYS A 408 1.20 26.27 -12.27
N VAL A 409 1.68 25.96 -13.46
CA VAL A 409 3.00 25.36 -13.65
C VAL A 409 3.80 26.24 -14.58
N GLN A 410 5.05 26.51 -14.17
CA GLN A 410 6.08 27.07 -15.02
C GLN A 410 7.22 26.05 -15.16
N VAL A 411 7.65 25.80 -16.39
CA VAL A 411 8.78 24.92 -16.70
C VAL A 411 9.83 25.72 -17.45
N ASP A 412 11.06 25.70 -16.94
CA ASP A 412 12.24 26.25 -17.61
C ASP A 412 12.80 25.18 -18.56
N LEU A 413 12.79 25.46 -19.87
CA LEU A 413 13.21 24.55 -20.91
C LEU A 413 14.72 24.65 -21.17
N PRO A 414 15.38 23.55 -21.59
CA PRO A 414 16.76 23.59 -22.06
C PRO A 414 16.92 24.49 -23.30
N ASN A 415 17.95 25.34 -23.33
CA ASN A 415 18.17 26.35 -24.36
C ASN A 415 18.31 25.80 -25.81
N GLU A 416 18.70 24.53 -25.97
CA GLU A 416 19.05 23.95 -27.28
C GLU A 416 17.98 22.99 -27.85
N ALA A 417 16.93 22.70 -27.09
CA ALA A 417 15.97 21.70 -27.48
C ALA A 417 14.95 22.27 -28.48
N LYS A 418 14.95 21.75 -29.71
CA LYS A 418 14.01 22.18 -30.77
C LYS A 418 12.59 21.70 -30.50
N GLU A 419 12.47 20.47 -30.04
CA GLU A 419 11.22 19.81 -29.74
C GLU A 419 11.41 18.98 -28.48
N ILE A 420 10.50 19.13 -27.53
CA ILE A 420 10.51 18.40 -26.27
C ILE A 420 9.12 17.85 -25.98
N VAL A 421 9.08 16.79 -25.20
CA VAL A 421 7.84 16.20 -24.69
C VAL A 421 7.80 16.48 -23.20
N LEU A 422 6.85 17.31 -22.76
CA LEU A 422 6.56 17.49 -21.35
C LEU A 422 5.58 16.43 -20.90
N ALA A 423 5.96 15.64 -19.91
CA ALA A 423 5.07 14.73 -19.21
C ALA A 423 4.50 15.44 -17.98
N VAL A 424 3.17 15.39 -17.83
CA VAL A 424 2.43 15.97 -16.72
C VAL A 424 1.62 14.86 -16.06
N GLY A 425 1.94 14.54 -14.82
CA GLY A 425 1.35 13.45 -14.06
C GLY A 425 0.58 13.90 -12.81
N SER A 426 -0.25 12.98 -12.32
CA SER A 426 -0.95 13.04 -11.05
C SER A 426 -0.25 12.10 -10.06
N LEU A 427 0.40 12.66 -9.04
CA LEU A 427 1.27 11.97 -8.08
C LEU A 427 0.54 11.72 -6.75
N LEU A 428 0.60 10.48 -6.26
CA LEU A 428 -0.16 10.00 -5.11
C LEU A 428 0.57 10.04 -3.76
N THR A 429 1.83 10.48 -3.75
CA THR A 429 2.65 10.51 -2.53
C THR A 429 2.35 11.72 -1.66
N SER A 430 2.38 11.55 -0.33
CA SER A 430 2.15 12.63 0.65
C SER A 430 3.27 13.65 0.67
N ASP A 431 4.52 13.18 0.61
CA ASP A 431 5.71 14.01 0.54
C ASP A 431 5.85 14.75 -0.81
N GLY A 432 5.01 14.37 -1.78
CA GLY A 432 5.05 14.86 -3.14
C GLY A 432 6.24 14.37 -3.94
N GLU A 433 7.04 13.43 -3.41
CA GLU A 433 8.20 12.84 -4.07
C GLU A 433 7.79 11.71 -5.02
N TYR A 434 8.47 11.62 -6.15
CA TYR A 434 8.34 10.46 -7.03
C TYR A 434 9.36 9.41 -6.63
N ASN A 435 8.88 8.20 -6.32
CA ASN A 435 9.73 7.08 -5.96
C ASN A 435 9.74 6.01 -7.05
N ASN A 436 8.58 5.72 -7.64
CA ASN A 436 8.43 4.71 -8.68
C ASN A 436 7.11 4.87 -9.46
N PRO A 437 6.93 4.17 -10.60
CA PRO A 437 5.76 4.34 -11.47
C PRO A 437 4.39 4.14 -10.82
N THR A 438 4.28 3.38 -9.72
CA THR A 438 2.98 3.20 -9.04
C THR A 438 2.47 4.51 -8.42
N ASN A 439 3.35 5.47 -8.15
CA ASN A 439 2.95 6.77 -7.62
C ASN A 439 2.13 7.61 -8.62
N ILE A 440 2.09 7.26 -9.91
CA ILE A 440 1.44 8.05 -10.96
C ILE A 440 0.04 7.47 -11.26
N ALA A 441 -1.02 8.20 -10.87
CA ALA A 441 -2.40 7.80 -11.11
C ALA A 441 -2.88 8.10 -12.54
N ALA A 442 -2.36 9.19 -13.12
CA ALA A 442 -2.63 9.61 -14.48
C ALA A 442 -1.44 10.39 -15.04
N CYS A 443 -1.25 10.36 -16.35
CA CYS A 443 -0.19 11.10 -17.03
C CYS A 443 -0.66 11.56 -18.41
N ARG A 444 -0.23 12.76 -18.80
CA ARG A 444 -0.46 13.35 -20.11
C ARG A 444 0.85 13.91 -20.66
N SER A 445 1.10 13.69 -21.94
CA SER A 445 2.24 14.25 -22.66
C SER A 445 1.80 15.49 -23.46
N ILE A 446 2.68 16.48 -23.53
CA ILE A 446 2.49 17.72 -24.25
C ILE A 446 3.73 17.92 -25.12
N LEU A 447 3.55 17.90 -26.43
CA LEU A 447 4.61 18.22 -27.37
C LEU A 447 4.81 19.74 -27.41
N VAL A 448 6.01 20.20 -27.04
CA VAL A 448 6.39 21.60 -27.11
C VAL A 448 7.42 21.79 -28.21
N ARG A 449 7.10 22.67 -29.15
CA ARG A 449 8.00 23.08 -30.24
C ARG A 449 8.52 24.47 -29.92
N HIS A 450 9.84 24.61 -29.89
CA HIS A 450 10.47 25.89 -29.60
C HIS A 450 10.17 26.91 -30.72
N SER A 451 9.95 28.18 -30.37
CA SER A 451 9.68 29.26 -31.34
C SER A 451 10.83 29.46 -32.33
N CYS A 452 12.07 29.16 -31.94
CA CYS A 452 13.26 29.18 -32.82
C CYS A 452 13.16 28.23 -34.03
N ILE A 453 12.22 27.27 -34.06
CA ILE A 453 11.97 26.47 -35.27
C ILE A 453 11.54 27.38 -36.44
N MET A 454 10.79 28.46 -36.17
CA MET A 454 10.40 29.42 -37.20
C MET A 454 11.62 30.17 -37.76
N ASP A 455 12.58 30.52 -36.91
CA ASP A 455 13.83 31.17 -37.34
C ASP A 455 14.76 30.19 -38.07
N PHE A 456 14.86 28.94 -37.59
CA PHE A 456 15.70 27.90 -38.21
C PHE A 456 15.17 27.41 -39.56
N GLU A 457 13.85 27.27 -39.75
CA GLU A 457 13.29 26.94 -41.07
C GLU A 457 13.48 28.10 -42.06
N ALA A 458 13.39 29.34 -41.60
CA ALA A 458 13.73 30.51 -42.39
C ALA A 458 15.22 30.52 -42.78
N GLU A 459 16.12 30.11 -41.88
CA GLU A 459 17.56 29.95 -42.16
C GLU A 459 17.87 28.76 -43.07
N ARG A 460 17.19 27.63 -42.92
CA ARG A 460 17.38 26.44 -43.76
C ARG A 460 16.88 26.67 -45.19
N LYS A 461 15.82 27.47 -45.36
CA LYS A 461 15.38 27.96 -46.68
C LYS A 461 16.37 28.94 -47.30
N LYS A 462 17.09 29.74 -46.50
CA LYS A 462 18.19 30.60 -47.00
C LYS A 462 19.42 29.79 -47.44
N ASN A 463 19.71 28.67 -46.77
CA ASN A 463 20.94 27.91 -46.98
C ASN A 463 20.77 26.61 -47.80
N SER A 464 19.57 26.31 -48.30
CA SER A 464 19.39 25.19 -49.23
C SER A 464 19.85 25.63 -50.63
N PRO A 465 20.83 24.95 -51.27
CA PRO A 465 21.29 25.32 -52.60
C PRO A 465 20.13 25.15 -53.58
N VAL A 466 19.86 26.21 -54.33
CA VAL A 466 18.94 26.19 -55.47
C VAL A 466 19.46 25.14 -56.45
N SER A 467 18.61 24.16 -56.75
CA SER A 467 18.83 23.11 -57.76
C SER A 467 19.20 23.67 -59.12
#